data_AF-A0A1Y1XZ59-F1
#
_entry.id   AF-A0A1Y1XZ59-F1
#
_cell.length_a   1.000
_cell.length_b   1.000
_cell.length_c   1.000
_cell.angle_alpha   90.00
_cell.angle_beta   90.00
_cell.angle_gamma   90.00
#
_symmetry.space_group_name_H-M   'P 1'
#
loop_
_entity.id
_entity.type
_entity.pdbx_description
1 polymer ?
#
loop_
_entity_poly.entity_id
_entity_poly.type
_entity_poly.pdbx_seq_one_letter_code
_entity_poly.pdbx_strand_id
1 'polypeptide(L)' 'KKRRRTNRQEQVVLERSFQANSRPDTTTREKLASQLGMTMRAVQIWFQNKRQTTKR' A
#
# COMPACT_ATOMS: atom_id res chain seq x y z
N LYS A 1 -9.64 1.72 18.05
CA LYS A 1 -9.76 2.05 16.60
C LYS A 1 -9.67 0.75 15.79
N LYS A 2 -10.78 0.23 15.23
CA LYS A 2 -10.79 -1.02 14.43
C LYS A 2 -9.87 -0.86 13.22
N ARG A 3 -8.94 -1.79 13.00
CA ARG A 3 -8.09 -1.80 11.79
C ARG A 3 -8.99 -2.07 10.59
N ARG A 4 -9.01 -1.16 9.61
CA ARG A 4 -9.65 -1.42 8.31
C ARG A 4 -8.90 -2.56 7.63
N ARG A 5 -9.58 -3.66 7.35
CA ARG A 5 -9.01 -4.74 6.54
C ARG A 5 -8.99 -4.25 5.10
N THR A 6 -7.82 -4.22 4.49
CA THR A 6 -7.68 -3.91 3.06
C THR A 6 -8.40 -4.99 2.26
N ASN A 7 -9.32 -4.59 1.39
CA ASN A 7 -10.12 -5.49 0.57
C ASN A 7 -9.23 -6.17 -0.49
N ARG A 8 -9.66 -7.32 -1.03
CA ARG A 8 -8.88 -8.07 -2.03
C ARG A 8 -8.53 -7.23 -3.26
N GLN A 9 -9.45 -6.39 -3.73
CA GLN A 9 -9.20 -5.47 -4.85
C GLN A 9 -8.11 -4.45 -4.54
N GLU A 10 -8.15 -3.86 -3.33
CA GLU A 10 -7.14 -2.89 -2.89
C GLU A 10 -5.77 -3.55 -2.73
N GLN A 11 -5.73 -4.79 -2.22
CA GLN A 11 -4.51 -5.57 -2.13
C GLN A 11 -3.90 -5.84 -3.51
N VAL A 12 -4.71 -6.17 -4.53
CA VAL A 12 -4.20 -6.39 -5.89
C VAL A 12 -3.56 -5.14 -6.46
N VAL A 13 -4.16 -3.96 -6.26
CA VAL A 13 -3.60 -2.68 -6.73
C VAL A 13 -2.29 -2.35 -6.01
N LEU A 14 -2.25 -2.51 -4.68
CA LEU A 14 -1.05 -2.29 -3.88
C LEU A 14 0.09 -3.24 -4.27
N GLU A 15 -0.22 -4.51 -4.51
CA GLU A 15 0.74 -5.53 -4.95
C GLU A 15 1.28 -5.23 -6.35
N ARG A 16 0.41 -4.88 -7.31
CA ARG A 16 0.84 -4.46 -8.65
C ARG A 16 1.76 -3.25 -8.58
N SER A 17 1.42 -2.25 -7.77
CA SER A 17 2.28 -1.08 -7.57
C SER A 17 3.60 -1.45 -6.88
N PHE A 18 3.59 -2.41 -5.96
CA PHE A 18 4.79 -2.89 -5.27
C PHE A 18 5.75 -3.62 -6.20
N GLN A 19 5.23 -4.43 -7.13
CA GLN A 19 6.03 -5.10 -8.16
C GLN A 19 6.72 -4.11 -9.09
N ALA A 20 6.06 -3.00 -9.44
CA ALA A 20 6.67 -1.93 -10.22
C ALA A 20 7.68 -1.10 -9.40
N ASN A 21 7.34 -0.75 -8.16
CA ASN A 21 8.22 0.01 -7.27
C ASN A 21 7.97 -0.35 -5.79
N SER A 22 8.93 -1.04 -5.18
CA SER A 22 8.89 -1.44 -3.76
C SER A 22 9.09 -0.28 -2.77
N ARG A 23 9.57 0.88 -3.24
CA ARG A 23 9.79 2.12 -2.49
C ARG A 23 9.05 3.28 -3.19
N PRO A 24 7.71 3.32 -3.12
CA PRO A 24 6.94 4.38 -3.76
C PRO A 24 7.30 5.73 -3.15
N ASP A 25 7.43 6.74 -4.02
CA ASP A 25 7.62 8.14 -3.64
C ASP A 25 6.33 8.72 -3.02
N THR A 26 6.35 10.01 -2.68
CA THR A 26 5.19 10.68 -2.09
C THR A 26 4.00 10.73 -3.07
N THR A 27 4.26 11.09 -4.33
CA THR A 27 3.23 11.20 -5.38
C THR A 27 2.54 9.86 -5.68
N THR A 28 3.29 8.77 -5.74
CA THR A 28 2.74 7.41 -5.96
C THR A 28 1.87 6.99 -4.78
N ARG A 29 2.30 7.30 -3.54
CA ARG A 29 1.50 7.02 -2.34
C ARG A 29 0.21 7.83 -2.30
N GLU A 30 0.23 9.09 -2.73
CA GLU A 30 -0.98 9.93 -2.85
C GLU A 30 -1.95 9.40 -3.90
N LYS A 31 -1.44 9.01 -5.07
CA LYS A 31 -2.26 8.40 -6.12
C LYS A 31 -2.94 7.12 -5.63
N LEU A 32 -2.19 6.23 -4.97
CA LEU A 32 -2.75 5.00 -4.40
C LEU A 32 -3.75 5.29 -3.27
N ALA A 33 -3.46 6.26 -2.42
CA ALA A 33 -4.36 6.69 -1.35
C ALA A 33 -5.70 7.18 -1.93
N SER A 34 -5.66 8.06 -2.93
CA SER A 34 -6.84 8.58 -3.62
C SER A 34 -7.61 7.47 -4.34
N GLN A 35 -6.91 6.63 -5.11
CA GLN A 35 -7.52 5.53 -5.87
C GLN A 35 -8.19 4.48 -4.99
N LEU A 36 -7.63 4.19 -3.82
CA LEU A 36 -8.12 3.16 -2.91
C LEU A 36 -9.02 3.71 -1.79
N GLY A 37 -9.23 5.02 -1.72
CA GLY A 37 -9.90 5.67 -0.59
C GLY A 37 -9.19 5.41 0.75
N MET A 38 -7.87 5.22 0.71
CA MET A 38 -7.01 4.98 1.86
C MET A 38 -6.26 6.25 2.24
N THR A 39 -5.77 6.34 3.47
CA THR A 39 -4.84 7.42 3.84
C THR A 39 -3.43 7.09 3.35
N MET A 40 -2.64 8.11 3.01
CA MET A 40 -1.21 7.92 2.66
C MET A 40 -0.45 7.12 3.73
N ARG A 41 -0.80 7.31 5.01
CA ARG A 41 -0.20 6.57 6.12
C ARG A 41 -0.53 5.08 6.05
N ALA A 42 -1.76 4.71 5.69
CA ALA A 42 -2.14 3.31 5.54
C ALA A 42 -1.40 2.66 4.37
N VAL A 43 -1.28 3.36 3.24
CA VAL A 43 -0.46 2.91 2.10
C VAL A 43 1.00 2.73 2.53
N GLN A 44 1.59 3.73 3.20
CA GLN A 44 2.97 3.65 3.70
C GLN A 44 3.20 2.43 4.62
N ILE A 45 2.32 2.20 5.59
CA ILE A 45 2.41 1.04 6.50
C ILE A 45 2.28 -0.26 5.72
N TRP A 46 1.38 -0.34 4.74
CA TRP A 46 1.24 -1.52 3.89
C TRP A 46 2.55 -1.84 3.15
N PHE A 47 3.19 -0.84 2.53
CA PHE A 47 4.48 -1.02 1.86
C PHE A 47 5.61 -1.39 2.83
N GLN A 48 5.60 -0.84 4.05
CA GLN A 48 6.56 -1.20 5.11
C GLN A 48 6.40 -2.68 5.52
N ASN A 49 5.17 -3.11 5.83
CA ASN A 49 4.86 -4.48 6.21
C ASN A 49 5.13 -5.46 5.06
N LYS A 50 4.81 -5.08 3.82
CA LYS A 50 5.10 -5.89 2.64
C LYS A 50 6.59 -6.12 2.48
N ARG A 51 7.44 -5.08 2.62
CA ARG A 51 8.89 -5.28 2.59
C ARG A 51 9.43 -6.13 3.74
N GLN A 52 8.86 -6.03 4.93
CA GLN A 52 9.27 -6.88 6.05
C GLN A 52 8.92 -8.36 5.81
N THR A 53 7.79 -8.63 5.15
CA THR A 53 7.37 -10.01 4.81
C THR A 53 8.16 -10.57 3.64
N THR A 54 8.52 -9.78 2.62
CA THR A 54 9.39 -10.24 1.52
C THR A 54 10.85 -10.47 1.95
N LYS A 55 11.29 -9.84 3.04
CA LYS A 55 12.64 -10.04 3.60
C LYS A 55 12.76 -11.22 4.56
N ARG A 56 11.64 -11.83 4.94
CA ARG A 56 11.59 -13.07 5.71
C ARG A 56 11.51 -14.26 4.76
#